data_AF-A0A1Y4QSN9-F1
#
_entry.id   AF-A0A1Y4QSN9-F1
#
_cell.length_a   1.000
_cell.length_b   1.000
_cell.length_c   1.000
_cell.angle_alpha   90.00
_cell.angle_beta   90.00
_cell.angle_gamma   90.00
#
_symmetry.space_group_name_H-M   'P 1'
#
loop_
_entity.id
_entity.type
_entity.pdbx_description
1 polymer ?
#
loop_
_entity_poly.entity_id
_entity_poly.type
_entity_poly.pdbx_seq_one_letter_code
_entity_poly.pdbx_strand_id
1 'polypeptide(L)'
;MSNVDKILNVARSWINCKESNGSHKQIIDVYNSYTPLPRNYRVKYTDSWCMTFISACFIKAGLATLCPLECSCGNAITKAKEMSIWQENDDITPNVGDLIMYDWDKKDGWPEHVGIVEAVSGNQITVIEGNKSDAVARRTIAVGNASIRGYIHPKYDEATTVIPPSQPTVPSNNNDGFTTGTYTITASDLIVRSAPAGSAVGHGGLSTDGKAHDKDGDGALDKGTRITVSQISVSGNDIWGKCPSGWVCLKKGNSVYAVKDGSSSASTGSSSSSSSTSNSKTLGTYEVTASDLSVRTGPGTNYRRKTYSELTADAKNHDYDKDGCINQGTRVTVKEWSGNWARIPSGWVSGDYLKKV
;
A
#
# COMPACT_ATOMS: atom_id res chain seq x y z
N MET A 1 -11.12 -16.56 -10.17
CA MET A 1 -9.66 -16.80 -10.33
C MET A 1 -9.06 -16.93 -8.94
N SER A 2 -8.39 -18.04 -8.65
CA SER A 2 -7.78 -18.26 -7.32
C SER A 2 -6.62 -17.28 -7.09
N ASN A 3 -6.17 -17.11 -5.84
CA ASN A 3 -4.99 -16.29 -5.55
C ASN A 3 -3.71 -16.88 -6.18
N VAL A 4 -3.61 -18.22 -6.23
CA VAL A 4 -2.55 -18.94 -6.93
C VAL A 4 -2.57 -18.62 -8.44
N ASP A 5 -3.75 -18.62 -9.07
CA ASP A 5 -3.85 -18.26 -10.50
C ASP A 5 -3.43 -16.82 -10.77
N LYS A 6 -3.79 -15.87 -9.89
CA LYS A 6 -3.41 -14.46 -10.05
C LYS A 6 -1.89 -14.30 -10.10
N ILE A 7 -1.17 -14.92 -9.14
CA ILE A 7 0.28 -14.79 -9.10
C ILE A 7 0.95 -15.52 -10.26
N LEU A 8 0.49 -16.71 -10.62
CA LEU A 8 1.05 -17.45 -11.75
C LEU A 8 0.79 -16.74 -13.07
N ASN A 9 -0.35 -16.07 -13.23
CA ASN A 9 -0.61 -15.26 -14.42
C ASN A 9 0.36 -14.07 -14.54
N VAL A 10 0.73 -13.44 -13.43
CA VAL A 10 1.80 -12.42 -13.42
C VAL A 10 3.13 -13.04 -13.82
N ALA A 11 3.55 -14.13 -13.16
CA ALA A 11 4.82 -14.80 -13.44
C ALA A 11 4.92 -15.23 -14.93
N ARG A 12 3.85 -15.82 -15.47
CA ARG A 12 3.73 -16.21 -16.89
C ARG A 12 3.84 -15.03 -17.83
N SER A 13 3.21 -13.89 -17.50
CA SER A 13 3.24 -12.68 -18.34
C SER A 13 4.64 -12.10 -18.49
N TRP A 14 5.56 -12.44 -17.59
CA TRP A 14 6.94 -11.95 -17.59
C TRP A 14 7.95 -12.94 -18.16
N ILE A 15 7.53 -14.13 -18.60
CA ILE A 15 8.42 -15.06 -19.31
C ILE A 15 9.11 -14.36 -20.48
N ASN A 16 10.41 -14.62 -20.65
CA ASN A 16 11.33 -13.96 -21.58
C ASN A 16 11.73 -12.52 -21.21
N CYS A 17 11.26 -11.96 -20.09
CA CYS A 17 11.86 -10.72 -19.61
C CYS A 17 13.32 -10.95 -19.22
N LYS A 18 14.24 -10.10 -19.70
CA LYS A 18 15.68 -10.37 -19.55
C LYS A 18 16.54 -9.11 -19.49
N GLU A 19 17.80 -9.29 -19.13
CA GLU A 19 18.77 -8.19 -19.02
C GLU A 19 19.21 -7.65 -20.37
N SER A 20 19.48 -8.54 -21.33
CA SER A 20 20.04 -8.17 -22.64
C SER A 20 19.18 -7.24 -23.48
N ASN A 21 17.85 -7.20 -23.25
CA ASN A 21 16.94 -6.25 -23.89
C ASN A 21 16.34 -5.23 -22.90
N GLY A 22 16.80 -5.22 -21.66
CA GLY A 22 16.35 -4.31 -20.61
C GLY A 22 14.92 -4.53 -20.11
N SER A 23 14.20 -5.56 -20.56
CA SER A 23 12.79 -5.71 -20.21
C SER A 23 12.56 -6.19 -18.78
N HIS A 24 13.58 -6.74 -18.11
CA HIS A 24 13.57 -7.05 -16.66
C HIS A 24 13.38 -5.79 -15.80
N LYS A 25 13.73 -4.59 -16.28
CA LYS A 25 13.62 -3.34 -15.51
C LYS A 25 12.21 -3.08 -14.99
N GLN A 26 11.18 -3.47 -15.76
CA GLN A 26 9.79 -3.36 -15.33
C GLN A 26 9.47 -4.16 -14.06
N ILE A 27 10.16 -5.28 -13.84
CA ILE A 27 9.98 -6.16 -12.67
C ILE A 27 10.59 -5.46 -11.45
N ILE A 28 11.79 -4.90 -11.62
CA ILE A 28 12.49 -4.12 -10.60
C ILE A 28 11.70 -2.84 -10.25
N ASP A 29 11.09 -2.18 -11.25
CA ASP A 29 10.24 -1.01 -11.03
C ASP A 29 8.99 -1.35 -10.22
N VAL A 30 8.35 -2.49 -10.49
CA VAL A 30 7.21 -2.97 -9.68
C VAL A 30 7.63 -3.16 -8.21
N TYR A 31 8.75 -3.84 -7.96
CA TYR A 31 9.25 -3.99 -6.60
C TYR A 31 9.52 -2.64 -5.93
N ASN A 32 10.25 -1.75 -6.62
CA ASN A 32 10.65 -0.44 -6.10
C ASN A 32 9.47 0.54 -5.92
N SER A 33 8.32 0.25 -6.53
CA SER A 33 7.09 1.04 -6.34
C SER A 33 6.37 0.74 -5.03
N TYR A 34 6.70 -0.36 -4.35
CA TYR A 34 6.05 -0.78 -3.11
C TYR A 34 6.62 -0.01 -1.92
N THR A 35 5.74 0.68 -1.17
CA THR A 35 6.13 1.57 -0.06
C THR A 35 5.44 1.21 1.26
N PRO A 36 6.18 1.04 2.38
CA PRO A 36 7.63 1.16 2.47
C PRO A 36 8.35 0.08 1.65
N LEU A 37 9.54 0.44 1.14
CA LEU A 37 10.39 -0.48 0.40
C LEU A 37 10.68 -1.69 1.29
N PRO A 38 10.56 -2.93 0.79
CA PRO A 38 10.95 -4.07 1.57
C PRO A 38 12.44 -3.93 1.95
N ARG A 39 12.72 -4.10 3.24
CA ARG A 39 14.02 -3.87 3.88
C ARG A 39 14.62 -2.46 3.70
N ASN A 40 13.81 -1.48 3.31
CA ASN A 40 14.24 -0.11 3.02
C ASN A 40 15.35 -0.03 1.95
N TYR A 41 15.40 -0.98 1.02
CA TYR A 41 16.39 -1.02 -0.06
C TYR A 41 15.71 -0.83 -1.42
N ARG A 42 16.25 0.10 -2.23
CA ARG A 42 15.83 0.31 -3.61
C ARG A 42 16.74 -0.51 -4.54
N VAL A 43 16.18 -1.54 -5.14
CA VAL A 43 16.90 -2.47 -6.03
C VAL A 43 17.37 -1.74 -7.28
N LYS A 44 18.64 -1.91 -7.65
CA LYS A 44 19.23 -1.36 -8.89
C LYS A 44 18.97 -2.31 -10.05
N TYR A 45 18.99 -1.79 -11.27
CA TYR A 45 18.87 -2.62 -12.49
C TYR A 45 20.06 -3.56 -12.74
N THR A 46 21.13 -3.43 -11.96
CA THR A 46 22.33 -4.28 -12.04
C THR A 46 22.42 -5.28 -10.88
N ASP A 47 21.46 -5.23 -9.94
CA ASP A 47 21.43 -6.17 -8.82
C ASP A 47 20.79 -7.49 -9.27
N SER A 48 21.21 -8.60 -8.66
CA SER A 48 20.51 -9.88 -8.81
C SER A 48 19.04 -9.74 -8.39
N TRP A 49 18.12 -10.24 -9.23
CA TRP A 49 16.69 -9.94 -9.10
C TRP A 49 15.78 -11.17 -8.99
N CYS A 50 16.31 -12.32 -8.57
CA CYS A 50 15.53 -13.55 -8.37
C CYS A 50 14.42 -13.40 -7.31
N MET A 51 14.77 -12.99 -6.08
CA MET A 51 13.76 -12.74 -5.04
C MET A 51 12.95 -11.46 -5.31
N THR A 52 13.55 -10.45 -5.95
CA THR A 52 12.86 -9.26 -6.44
C THR A 52 11.73 -9.62 -7.40
N PHE A 53 11.94 -10.58 -8.31
CA PHE A 53 10.92 -11.08 -9.23
C PHE A 53 9.74 -11.70 -8.48
N ILE A 54 10.00 -12.55 -7.48
CA ILE A 54 8.95 -13.16 -6.67
C ILE A 54 8.15 -12.09 -5.93
N SER A 55 8.83 -11.21 -5.21
CA SER A 55 8.20 -10.08 -4.51
C SER A 55 7.36 -9.23 -5.48
N ALA A 56 7.88 -8.93 -6.67
CA ALA A 56 7.15 -8.17 -7.70
C ALA A 56 5.91 -8.93 -8.22
N CYS A 57 5.95 -10.26 -8.32
CA CYS A 57 4.78 -11.06 -8.68
C CYS A 57 3.67 -10.93 -7.63
N PHE A 58 4.00 -11.07 -6.34
CA PHE A 58 3.02 -10.90 -5.26
C PHE A 58 2.50 -9.47 -5.17
N ILE A 59 3.37 -8.46 -5.31
CA ILE A 59 2.97 -7.05 -5.34
C ILE A 59 1.97 -6.83 -6.47
N LYS A 60 2.32 -7.19 -7.71
CA LYS A 60 1.47 -6.97 -8.89
C LYS A 60 0.17 -7.76 -8.86
N ALA A 61 0.14 -8.91 -8.20
CA ALA A 61 -1.07 -9.70 -7.97
C ALA A 61 -1.97 -9.15 -6.85
N GLY A 62 -1.51 -8.14 -6.09
CA GLY A 62 -2.22 -7.62 -4.91
C GLY A 62 -2.18 -8.56 -3.70
N LEU A 63 -1.13 -9.38 -3.59
CA LEU A 63 -0.98 -10.45 -2.59
C LEU A 63 0.28 -10.26 -1.73
N ALA A 64 0.80 -9.03 -1.65
CA ALA A 64 2.03 -8.68 -0.94
C ALA A 64 2.12 -9.24 0.50
N THR A 65 1.01 -9.27 1.24
CA THR A 65 0.95 -9.74 2.64
C THR A 65 1.16 -11.24 2.80
N LEU A 66 1.01 -12.03 1.72
CA LEU A 66 1.21 -13.48 1.73
C LEU A 66 2.66 -13.88 1.43
N CYS A 67 3.49 -12.93 1.03
CA CYS A 67 4.88 -13.15 0.65
C CYS A 67 5.82 -12.58 1.71
N PRO A 68 6.95 -13.25 2.00
CA PRO A 68 8.06 -12.60 2.68
C PRO A 68 8.71 -11.60 1.72
N LEU A 69 8.08 -10.44 1.50
CA LEU A 69 8.60 -9.44 0.57
C LEU A 69 10.04 -9.05 0.95
N GLU A 70 10.94 -9.31 0.02
CA GLU A 70 12.40 -9.20 0.13
C GLU A 70 13.04 -9.09 -1.25
N CYS A 71 14.29 -8.63 -1.29
CA CYS A 71 15.15 -8.71 -2.48
C CYS A 71 16.29 -9.71 -2.31
N SER A 72 16.51 -10.23 -1.10
CA SER A 72 17.55 -11.22 -0.79
C SER A 72 16.93 -12.57 -0.43
N CYS A 73 17.41 -13.65 -1.06
CA CYS A 73 16.92 -15.01 -0.82
C CYS A 73 17.05 -15.45 0.65
N GLY A 74 18.20 -15.25 1.28
CA GLY A 74 18.40 -15.69 2.67
C GLY A 74 17.57 -14.90 3.67
N ASN A 75 17.40 -13.59 3.43
CA ASN A 75 16.50 -12.79 4.25
C ASN A 75 15.03 -13.15 4.03
N ALA A 76 14.65 -13.61 2.83
CA ALA A 76 13.30 -14.11 2.57
C ALA A 76 13.00 -15.37 3.40
N ILE A 77 13.97 -16.28 3.58
CA ILE A 77 13.81 -17.43 4.50
C ILE A 77 13.60 -16.96 5.94
N THR A 78 14.41 -16.01 6.44
CA THR A 78 14.23 -15.46 7.80
C THR A 78 12.81 -14.92 8.00
N LYS A 79 12.32 -14.14 7.06
CA LYS A 79 10.97 -13.57 7.11
C LYS A 79 9.88 -14.64 6.93
N ALA A 80 10.10 -15.67 6.11
CA ALA A 80 9.19 -16.80 5.97
C ALA A 80 9.05 -17.59 7.28
N LYS A 81 10.14 -17.74 8.04
CA LYS A 81 10.14 -18.34 9.38
C LYS A 81 9.34 -17.48 10.37
N GLU A 82 9.54 -16.17 10.38
CA GLU A 82 8.75 -15.23 11.21
C GLU A 82 7.25 -15.29 10.88
N MET A 83 6.92 -15.44 9.59
CA MET A 83 5.55 -15.61 9.10
C MET A 83 4.98 -17.02 9.31
N SER A 84 5.77 -17.97 9.84
CA SER A 84 5.38 -19.38 10.02
C SER A 84 4.91 -20.06 8.72
N ILE A 85 5.58 -19.75 7.61
CA ILE A 85 5.30 -20.30 6.26
C ILE A 85 6.54 -20.93 5.62
N TRP A 86 7.59 -21.19 6.40
CA TRP A 86 8.79 -21.87 5.95
C TRP A 86 8.72 -23.38 6.20
N GLN A 87 9.12 -24.17 5.21
CA GLN A 87 9.23 -25.61 5.30
C GLN A 87 10.59 -26.07 4.79
N GLU A 88 11.39 -26.62 5.68
CA GLU A 88 12.75 -27.08 5.38
C GLU A 88 12.75 -28.40 4.60
N ASN A 89 11.73 -29.25 4.79
CA ASN A 89 11.69 -30.58 4.21
C ASN A 89 11.58 -30.52 2.68
N ASP A 90 12.63 -30.94 1.99
CA ASP A 90 12.80 -30.89 0.53
C ASP A 90 12.30 -32.15 -0.19
N ASP A 91 12.08 -33.24 0.55
CA ASP A 91 11.51 -34.50 0.04
C ASP A 91 9.98 -34.43 -0.12
N ILE A 92 9.33 -33.35 0.32
CA ILE A 92 7.91 -33.16 0.11
C ILE A 92 7.63 -32.72 -1.32
N THR A 93 6.51 -33.22 -1.86
CA THR A 93 5.94 -32.66 -3.08
C THR A 93 5.31 -31.31 -2.76
N PRO A 94 5.76 -30.20 -3.38
CA PRO A 94 5.20 -28.88 -3.11
C PRO A 94 3.82 -28.72 -3.75
N ASN A 95 3.11 -27.69 -3.35
CA ASN A 95 1.87 -27.24 -3.98
C ASN A 95 2.16 -26.23 -5.10
N VAL A 96 1.24 -26.16 -6.04
CA VAL A 96 1.25 -25.07 -7.04
C VAL A 96 1.09 -23.72 -6.33
N GLY A 97 1.98 -22.78 -6.63
CA GLY A 97 2.07 -21.47 -5.98
C GLY A 97 3.06 -21.39 -4.81
N ASP A 98 3.65 -22.50 -4.37
CA ASP A 98 4.76 -22.47 -3.41
C ASP A 98 6.01 -21.83 -4.02
N LEU A 99 6.92 -21.35 -3.16
CA LEU A 99 8.23 -20.86 -3.59
C LEU A 99 9.29 -21.88 -3.26
N ILE A 100 10.07 -22.29 -4.25
CA ILE A 100 11.23 -23.14 -4.04
C ILE A 100 12.43 -22.24 -3.77
N MET A 101 13.07 -22.42 -2.62
CA MET A 101 14.38 -21.83 -2.34
C MET A 101 15.46 -22.82 -2.76
N TYR A 102 16.49 -22.33 -3.44
CA TYR A 102 17.61 -23.14 -3.90
C TYR A 102 18.90 -22.79 -3.16
N ASP A 103 19.68 -23.83 -2.94
CA ASP A 103 21.06 -23.77 -2.49
C ASP A 103 21.85 -24.78 -3.33
N TRP A 104 22.61 -24.28 -4.30
CA TRP A 104 23.24 -25.08 -5.35
C TRP A 104 24.46 -25.83 -4.83
N ASP A 105 25.15 -25.31 -3.82
CA ASP A 105 26.39 -25.88 -3.30
C ASP A 105 26.19 -26.68 -2.00
N LYS A 106 25.25 -26.34 -1.09
CA LYS A 106 24.96 -27.12 0.14
C LYS A 106 23.56 -26.93 0.73
N LYS A 107 22.79 -27.99 0.96
CA LYS A 107 21.42 -27.92 1.55
C LYS A 107 21.26 -27.20 2.90
N ASP A 108 22.32 -26.91 3.65
CA ASP A 108 22.28 -26.19 4.94
C ASP A 108 22.77 -24.73 4.86
N GLY A 109 23.18 -24.28 3.67
CA GLY A 109 23.79 -22.99 3.43
C GLY A 109 22.82 -21.82 3.25
N TRP A 110 23.36 -20.73 2.71
CA TRP A 110 22.63 -19.51 2.40
C TRP A 110 21.98 -19.67 1.02
N PRO A 111 20.65 -19.53 0.89
CA PRO A 111 20.00 -19.75 -0.39
C PRO A 111 20.44 -18.73 -1.43
N GLU A 112 20.65 -19.22 -2.65
CA GLU A 112 21.21 -18.45 -3.75
C GLU A 112 20.13 -18.05 -4.75
N HIS A 113 19.04 -18.81 -4.83
CA HIS A 113 18.00 -18.61 -5.83
C HIS A 113 16.61 -18.95 -5.32
N VAL A 114 15.59 -18.51 -6.06
CA VAL A 114 14.19 -18.78 -5.75
C VAL A 114 13.36 -18.83 -7.03
N GLY A 115 12.33 -19.67 -7.04
CA GLY A 115 11.32 -19.72 -8.10
C GLY A 115 9.93 -20.03 -7.56
N ILE A 116 8.87 -19.74 -8.34
CA ILE A 116 7.48 -20.08 -7.99
C ILE A 116 7.03 -21.34 -8.74
N VAL A 117 6.42 -22.28 -8.01
CA VAL A 117 5.90 -23.54 -8.55
C VAL A 117 4.68 -23.26 -9.44
N GLU A 118 4.82 -23.51 -10.74
CA GLU A 118 3.74 -23.35 -11.72
C GLU A 118 2.91 -24.63 -11.87
N ALA A 119 3.55 -25.80 -11.81
CA ALA A 119 2.88 -27.08 -11.96
C ALA A 119 3.67 -28.20 -11.27
N VAL A 120 2.96 -29.24 -10.84
CA VAL A 120 3.54 -30.47 -10.31
C VAL A 120 2.89 -31.64 -11.03
N SER A 121 3.70 -32.53 -11.59
CA SER A 121 3.23 -33.71 -12.32
C SER A 121 4.11 -34.91 -11.99
N GLY A 122 3.59 -35.84 -11.20
CA GLY A 122 4.36 -36.95 -10.66
C GLY A 122 5.54 -36.44 -9.84
N ASN A 123 6.76 -36.88 -10.17
CA ASN A 123 7.99 -36.47 -9.49
C ASN A 123 8.61 -35.18 -10.05
N GLN A 124 7.96 -34.49 -10.99
CA GLN A 124 8.50 -33.29 -11.64
C GLN A 124 7.76 -32.04 -11.20
N ILE A 125 8.53 -31.03 -10.83
CA ILE A 125 8.08 -29.69 -10.48
C ILE A 125 8.48 -28.74 -11.61
N THR A 126 7.52 -28.04 -12.19
CA THR A 126 7.77 -26.94 -13.14
C THR A 126 7.70 -25.62 -12.39
N VAL A 127 8.75 -24.81 -12.53
CA VAL A 127 9.00 -23.60 -11.75
C VAL A 127 9.22 -22.43 -12.70
N ILE A 128 8.67 -21.26 -12.40
CA ILE A 128 9.03 -20.00 -13.07
C ILE A 128 10.02 -19.27 -12.17
N GLU A 129 11.21 -19.00 -12.71
CA GLU A 129 12.31 -18.32 -12.03
C GLU A 129 12.59 -16.98 -12.70
N GLY A 130 12.85 -15.94 -11.90
CA GLY A 130 13.41 -14.67 -12.36
C GLY A 130 14.92 -14.66 -12.19
N ASN A 131 15.63 -13.92 -13.03
CA ASN A 131 17.09 -13.90 -13.07
C ASN A 131 17.74 -15.29 -13.26
N LYS A 132 17.03 -16.22 -13.90
CA LYS A 132 17.59 -17.51 -14.31
C LYS A 132 18.31 -17.30 -15.63
N SER A 133 19.64 -17.31 -15.58
CA SER A 133 20.47 -16.93 -16.75
C SER A 133 20.06 -15.55 -17.29
N ASP A 134 19.94 -14.59 -16.38
CA ASP A 134 19.58 -13.18 -16.64
C ASP A 134 18.20 -12.99 -17.30
N ALA A 135 17.29 -13.96 -17.12
CA ALA A 135 15.95 -13.96 -17.70
C ALA A 135 14.88 -14.57 -16.77
N VAL A 136 13.61 -14.28 -17.08
CA VAL A 136 12.47 -15.04 -16.57
C VAL A 136 12.28 -16.26 -17.44
N ALA A 137 12.45 -17.45 -16.87
CA ALA A 137 12.38 -18.70 -17.61
C ALA A 137 11.84 -19.83 -16.72
N ARG A 138 11.41 -20.91 -17.38
CA ARG A 138 10.98 -22.12 -16.69
C ARG A 138 12.16 -23.02 -16.36
N ARG A 139 12.04 -23.75 -15.25
CA ARG A 139 12.86 -24.92 -14.91
C ARG A 139 11.94 -26.09 -14.61
N THR A 140 12.43 -27.28 -14.93
CA THR A 140 11.88 -28.53 -14.41
C THR A 140 12.89 -29.12 -13.45
N ILE A 141 12.45 -29.47 -12.24
CA ILE A 141 13.28 -30.09 -11.21
C ILE A 141 12.52 -31.24 -10.55
N ALA A 142 13.24 -32.27 -10.10
CA ALA A 142 12.64 -33.38 -9.38
C ALA A 142 12.32 -33.01 -7.93
N VAL A 143 11.28 -33.61 -7.34
CA VAL A 143 11.07 -33.59 -5.88
C VAL A 143 12.29 -34.22 -5.18
N GLY A 144 12.71 -33.68 -4.03
CA GLY A 144 13.90 -34.14 -3.29
C GLY A 144 15.24 -33.85 -3.98
N ASN A 145 15.25 -33.04 -5.06
CA ASN A 145 16.50 -32.71 -5.73
C ASN A 145 17.49 -32.05 -4.76
N ALA A 146 18.77 -32.41 -4.88
CA ALA A 146 19.80 -32.00 -3.94
C ALA A 146 19.99 -30.47 -3.80
N SER A 147 19.57 -29.69 -4.79
CA SER A 147 19.65 -28.23 -4.78
C SER A 147 18.46 -27.53 -4.11
N ILE A 148 17.42 -28.28 -3.73
CA ILE A 148 16.26 -27.71 -3.05
C ILE A 148 16.64 -27.50 -1.59
N ARG A 149 16.56 -26.24 -1.15
CA ARG A 149 16.84 -25.81 0.22
C ARG A 149 15.60 -25.89 1.11
N GLY A 150 14.43 -25.93 0.50
CA GLY A 150 13.13 -25.95 1.16
C GLY A 150 12.12 -25.09 0.39
N TYR A 151 10.95 -24.94 1.00
CA TYR A 151 9.80 -24.29 0.40
C TYR A 151 9.25 -23.18 1.29
N ILE A 152 8.76 -22.12 0.67
CA ILE A 152 7.87 -21.16 1.32
C ILE A 152 6.45 -21.50 0.87
N HIS A 153 5.53 -21.61 1.82
CA HIS A 153 4.12 -21.95 1.61
C HIS A 153 3.21 -20.73 1.90
N PRO A 154 3.03 -19.80 0.94
CA PRO A 154 2.09 -18.71 1.10
C PRO A 154 0.68 -19.23 1.40
N LYS A 155 0.03 -18.65 2.40
CA LYS A 155 -1.30 -19.08 2.84
C LYS A 155 -2.41 -18.47 1.99
N TYR A 156 -2.57 -18.98 0.77
CA TYR A 156 -3.51 -18.43 -0.21
C TYR A 156 -4.99 -18.48 0.21
N ASP A 157 -5.37 -19.45 1.06
CA ASP A 157 -6.74 -19.66 1.53
C ASP A 157 -7.09 -18.85 2.79
N GLU A 158 -6.10 -18.46 3.60
CA GLU A 158 -6.30 -17.56 4.75
C GLU A 158 -6.55 -16.11 4.33
N ALA A 159 -6.39 -15.79 3.04
CA ALA A 159 -6.69 -14.48 2.46
C ALA A 159 -8.17 -14.04 2.64
N THR A 160 -9.07 -14.95 3.04
CA THR A 160 -10.47 -14.65 3.36
C THR A 160 -10.76 -14.32 4.83
N THR A 161 -9.82 -14.48 5.77
CA THR A 161 -10.13 -14.30 7.21
C THR A 161 -9.02 -13.72 8.10
N VAL A 162 -7.90 -13.26 7.55
CA VAL A 162 -7.01 -12.32 8.27
C VAL A 162 -7.17 -10.92 7.67
N ILE A 163 -7.46 -9.93 8.52
CA ILE A 163 -7.23 -8.51 8.20
C ILE A 163 -5.79 -8.21 8.62
N PRO A 164 -4.80 -8.25 7.72
CA PRO A 164 -3.45 -7.77 7.99
C PRO A 164 -3.41 -6.23 8.00
N PRO A 165 -2.42 -5.63 8.70
CA PRO A 165 -2.29 -4.18 8.83
C PRO A 165 -2.06 -3.51 7.46
N SER A 166 -2.80 -2.42 7.26
CA SER A 166 -2.90 -1.56 6.06
C SER A 166 -1.62 -1.43 5.21
N GLN A 167 -1.61 -1.97 3.99
CA GLN A 167 -0.69 -1.56 2.90
C GLN A 167 -1.37 -1.76 1.50
N PRO A 168 -1.14 -0.88 0.50
CA PRO A 168 -2.12 -0.51 -0.53
C PRO A 168 -2.16 -1.41 -1.79
N THR A 169 -3.31 -1.35 -2.45
CA THR A 169 -3.70 -2.09 -3.66
C THR A 169 -2.97 -1.61 -4.92
N VAL A 170 -2.52 -2.55 -5.76
CA VAL A 170 -2.06 -2.35 -7.15
C VAL A 170 -3.27 -2.03 -8.06
N PRO A 171 -3.12 -1.22 -9.14
CA PRO A 171 -4.23 -0.50 -9.77
C PRO A 171 -5.22 -1.44 -10.48
N SER A 172 -6.46 -1.43 -10.01
CA SER A 172 -7.63 -1.69 -10.86
C SER A 172 -7.91 -0.41 -11.65
N ASN A 173 -8.31 -0.52 -12.91
CA ASN A 173 -8.75 0.62 -13.75
C ASN A 173 -10.11 1.19 -13.29
N ASN A 174 -10.26 1.46 -12.00
CA ASN A 174 -11.40 2.15 -11.42
C ASN A 174 -11.00 3.61 -11.22
N ASN A 175 -10.95 4.38 -12.30
CA ASN A 175 -10.67 5.83 -12.23
C ASN A 175 -11.86 6.63 -11.66
N ASP A 176 -12.92 5.98 -11.16
CA ASP A 176 -14.16 6.61 -10.66
C ASP A 176 -14.74 7.68 -11.60
N GLY A 177 -14.63 7.46 -12.92
CA GLY A 177 -15.11 8.39 -13.94
C GLY A 177 -14.17 9.58 -14.23
N PHE A 178 -13.03 9.70 -13.55
CA PHE A 178 -12.03 10.73 -13.86
C PHE A 178 -11.30 10.42 -15.16
N THR A 179 -11.17 11.45 -16.00
CA THR A 179 -10.58 11.39 -17.34
C THR A 179 -9.63 12.56 -17.56
N THR A 180 -8.84 12.55 -18.62
CA THR A 180 -8.01 13.71 -19.00
C THR A 180 -8.89 14.92 -19.37
N GLY A 181 -8.32 16.12 -19.26
CA GLY A 181 -9.01 17.38 -19.52
C GLY A 181 -8.66 18.47 -18.51
N THR A 182 -9.37 19.59 -18.56
CA THR A 182 -9.15 20.71 -17.64
C THR A 182 -9.94 20.53 -16.36
N TYR A 183 -9.29 20.76 -15.22
CA TYR A 183 -9.89 20.69 -13.90
C TYR A 183 -9.67 22.00 -13.15
N THR A 184 -10.63 22.39 -12.33
CA THR A 184 -10.52 23.49 -11.37
C THR A 184 -10.27 22.95 -9.97
N ILE A 185 -9.21 23.41 -9.31
CA ILE A 185 -8.85 23.02 -7.94
C ILE A 185 -9.86 23.59 -6.95
N THR A 186 -10.42 22.74 -6.11
CA THR A 186 -11.40 23.10 -5.07
C THR A 186 -10.81 23.08 -3.66
N ALA A 187 -9.69 22.38 -3.46
CA ALA A 187 -8.88 22.42 -2.25
C ALA A 187 -8.35 23.83 -1.98
N SER A 188 -8.04 24.17 -0.72
CA SER A 188 -7.31 25.41 -0.41
C SER A 188 -5.95 25.40 -1.11
N ASP A 189 -5.21 24.31 -0.91
CA ASP A 189 -3.86 24.11 -1.42
C ASP A 189 -3.74 22.68 -1.94
N LEU A 190 -3.26 22.52 -3.18
CA LEU A 190 -3.09 21.22 -3.80
C LEU A 190 -1.63 20.94 -4.15
N ILE A 191 -0.98 20.14 -3.31
CA ILE A 191 0.44 19.79 -3.43
C ILE A 191 0.73 19.06 -4.74
N VAL A 192 1.73 19.53 -5.47
CA VAL A 192 2.25 18.88 -6.67
C VAL A 192 3.37 17.90 -6.32
N ARG A 193 3.36 16.71 -6.92
CA ARG A 193 4.27 15.60 -6.62
C ARG A 193 5.00 15.08 -7.84
N SER A 194 6.17 14.48 -7.64
CA SER A 194 7.00 13.94 -8.73
C SER A 194 6.42 12.66 -9.35
N ALA A 195 5.58 11.94 -8.61
CA ALA A 195 4.85 10.74 -9.03
C ALA A 195 3.50 10.67 -8.27
N PRO A 196 2.53 9.82 -8.70
CA PRO A 196 1.34 9.54 -7.91
C PRO A 196 1.73 9.09 -6.49
N ALA A 197 1.23 9.77 -5.47
CA ALA A 197 1.62 9.57 -4.06
C ALA A 197 3.14 9.73 -3.75
N GLY A 198 3.93 10.25 -4.70
CA GLY A 198 5.37 10.48 -4.53
C GLY A 198 5.71 11.73 -3.71
N SER A 199 6.99 12.10 -3.68
CA SER A 199 7.45 13.29 -2.95
C SER A 199 6.89 14.58 -3.55
N ALA A 200 6.65 15.58 -2.69
CA ALA A 200 6.30 16.93 -3.13
C ALA A 200 7.46 17.53 -3.96
N VAL A 201 7.14 18.23 -5.04
CA VAL A 201 8.16 18.89 -5.87
C VAL A 201 8.62 20.22 -5.28
N GLY A 202 7.80 20.83 -4.40
CA GLY A 202 8.04 22.14 -3.80
C GLY A 202 7.96 23.28 -4.81
N HIS A 203 7.95 24.52 -4.33
CA HIS A 203 7.84 25.72 -5.18
C HIS A 203 8.85 25.72 -6.33
N GLY A 204 10.12 25.38 -6.04
CA GLY A 204 11.20 25.35 -7.04
C GLY A 204 10.94 24.37 -8.20
N GLY A 205 10.25 23.27 -7.93
CA GLY A 205 9.93 22.22 -8.90
C GLY A 205 8.66 22.48 -9.71
N LEU A 206 7.90 23.53 -9.40
CA LEU A 206 6.75 23.93 -10.21
C LEU A 206 7.19 24.52 -11.56
N SER A 207 6.35 24.32 -12.58
CA SER A 207 6.48 25.05 -13.86
C SER A 207 6.31 26.56 -13.64
N THR A 208 6.73 27.37 -14.62
CA THR A 208 6.56 28.84 -14.56
C THR A 208 5.13 29.25 -14.30
N ASP A 209 4.17 28.60 -14.96
CA ASP A 209 2.73 28.82 -14.75
C ASP A 209 2.29 28.34 -13.36
N GLY A 210 2.75 27.17 -12.92
CA GLY A 210 2.46 26.65 -11.58
C GLY A 210 2.92 27.58 -10.45
N LYS A 211 4.08 28.23 -10.60
CA LYS A 211 4.60 29.21 -9.62
C LYS A 211 3.73 30.46 -9.52
N ALA A 212 3.06 30.86 -10.60
CA ALA A 212 2.11 31.99 -10.56
C ALA A 212 0.83 31.64 -9.77
N HIS A 213 0.58 30.36 -9.54
CA HIS A 213 -0.58 29.81 -8.85
C HIS A 213 -0.26 29.24 -7.46
N ASP A 214 0.94 29.50 -6.95
CA ASP A 214 1.46 29.16 -5.62
C ASP A 214 1.85 30.48 -4.93
N LYS A 215 0.86 31.23 -4.43
CA LYS A 215 1.06 32.63 -4.01
C LYS A 215 1.89 32.76 -2.74
N ASP A 216 1.85 31.76 -1.87
CA ASP A 216 2.59 31.73 -0.62
C ASP A 216 3.91 30.95 -0.71
N GLY A 217 4.18 30.31 -1.85
CA GLY A 217 5.46 29.70 -2.18
C GLY A 217 5.70 28.37 -1.47
N ASP A 218 4.62 27.69 -1.05
CA ASP A 218 4.68 26.44 -0.31
C ASP A 218 4.83 25.21 -1.23
N GLY A 219 4.71 25.40 -2.54
CA GLY A 219 4.78 24.34 -3.55
C GLY A 219 3.45 23.64 -3.85
N ALA A 220 2.34 24.21 -3.41
CA ALA A 220 0.98 23.79 -3.70
C ALA A 220 0.29 24.77 -4.65
N LEU A 221 -0.68 24.26 -5.42
CA LEU A 221 -1.50 25.11 -6.27
C LEU A 221 -2.73 25.58 -5.50
N ASP A 222 -2.95 26.89 -5.49
CA ASP A 222 -4.04 27.54 -4.77
C ASP A 222 -5.42 27.14 -5.33
N LYS A 223 -6.43 27.22 -4.45
CA LYS A 223 -7.85 27.11 -4.80
C LYS A 223 -8.23 27.96 -6.01
N GLY A 224 -9.02 27.38 -6.91
CA GLY A 224 -9.52 28.03 -8.12
C GLY A 224 -8.55 27.97 -9.30
N THR A 225 -7.32 27.49 -9.09
CA THR A 225 -6.36 27.26 -10.17
C THR A 225 -6.90 26.22 -11.15
N ARG A 226 -6.84 26.53 -12.45
CA ARG A 226 -7.20 25.60 -13.52
C ARG A 226 -5.97 24.85 -13.98
N ILE A 227 -6.06 23.53 -14.00
CA ILE A 227 -4.97 22.64 -14.41
C ILE A 227 -5.40 21.80 -15.60
N THR A 228 -4.49 21.59 -16.54
CA THR A 228 -4.69 20.62 -17.62
C THR A 228 -4.14 19.26 -17.20
N VAL A 229 -5.00 18.26 -17.11
CA VAL A 229 -4.64 16.88 -16.76
C VAL A 229 -4.45 16.06 -18.03
N SER A 230 -3.22 15.61 -18.27
CA SER A 230 -2.81 14.84 -19.45
C SER A 230 -2.76 13.33 -19.23
N GLN A 231 -2.68 12.87 -17.97
CA GLN A 231 -2.69 11.45 -17.59
C GLN A 231 -3.46 11.27 -16.29
N ILE A 232 -4.14 10.13 -16.13
CA ILE A 232 -4.79 9.70 -14.89
C ILE A 232 -4.07 8.46 -14.36
N SER A 233 -3.84 8.42 -13.05
CA SER A 233 -3.28 7.26 -12.35
C SER A 233 -4.06 7.00 -11.07
N VAL A 234 -4.33 5.73 -10.78
CA VAL A 234 -4.93 5.29 -9.52
C VAL A 234 -3.83 4.78 -8.59
N SER A 235 -3.83 5.22 -7.34
CA SER A 235 -2.94 4.72 -6.29
C SER A 235 -3.76 4.48 -5.02
N GLY A 236 -4.02 3.22 -4.68
CA GLY A 236 -5.01 2.89 -3.65
C GLY A 236 -6.43 3.34 -4.05
N ASN A 237 -7.07 4.13 -3.17
CA ASN A 237 -8.37 4.78 -3.43
C ASN A 237 -8.23 6.20 -3.98
N ASP A 238 -7.00 6.61 -4.30
CA ASP A 238 -6.69 7.98 -4.67
C ASP A 238 -6.53 8.08 -6.20
N ILE A 239 -7.13 9.12 -6.76
CA ILE A 239 -7.03 9.44 -8.19
C ILE A 239 -6.04 10.59 -8.35
N TRP A 240 -5.07 10.39 -9.23
CA TRP A 240 -4.00 11.33 -9.52
C TRP A 240 -4.08 11.81 -10.96
N GLY A 241 -3.89 13.11 -11.15
CA GLY A 241 -3.84 13.76 -12.47
C GLY A 241 -2.46 14.34 -12.73
N LYS A 242 -1.91 14.11 -13.93
CA LYS A 242 -0.64 14.72 -14.35
C LYS A 242 -0.86 16.07 -15.02
N CYS A 243 -0.38 17.14 -14.39
CA CYS A 243 -0.32 18.50 -14.93
C CYS A 243 1.13 18.87 -15.32
N PRO A 244 1.37 20.03 -15.96
CA PRO A 244 2.71 20.45 -16.37
C PRO A 244 3.73 20.54 -15.22
N SER A 245 3.29 20.86 -14.00
CA SER A 245 4.15 20.93 -12.82
C SER A 245 4.40 19.57 -12.15
N GLY A 246 3.66 18.50 -12.50
CA GLY A 246 3.78 17.18 -11.87
C GLY A 246 2.44 16.47 -11.66
N TRP A 247 2.34 15.67 -10.61
CA TRP A 247 1.14 14.91 -10.25
C TRP A 247 0.40 15.56 -9.10
N VAL A 248 -0.91 15.76 -9.26
CA VAL A 248 -1.80 16.27 -8.21
C VAL A 248 -2.86 15.24 -7.86
N CYS A 249 -3.31 15.24 -6.62
CA CYS A 249 -4.37 14.33 -6.15
C CYS A 249 -5.72 14.93 -6.51
N LEU A 250 -6.44 14.35 -7.47
CA LEU A 250 -7.79 14.77 -7.84
C LEU A 250 -8.84 14.27 -6.84
N LYS A 251 -8.60 13.09 -6.25
CA LYS A 251 -9.48 12.47 -5.25
C LYS A 251 -8.65 11.64 -4.25
N LYS A 252 -8.98 11.69 -2.96
CA LYS A 252 -8.43 10.83 -1.90
C LYS A 252 -9.55 10.23 -1.07
N GLY A 253 -9.71 8.91 -1.09
CA GLY A 253 -10.89 8.27 -0.49
C GLY A 253 -12.17 8.82 -1.11
N ASN A 254 -13.08 9.42 -0.34
CA ASN A 254 -14.32 10.03 -0.89
C ASN A 254 -14.21 11.54 -1.17
N SER A 255 -13.07 12.16 -0.90
CA SER A 255 -12.86 13.60 -1.04
C SER A 255 -12.34 13.95 -2.42
N VAL A 256 -13.00 14.87 -3.12
CA VAL A 256 -12.58 15.39 -4.43
C VAL A 256 -11.95 16.77 -4.26
N TYR A 257 -10.74 16.95 -4.79
CA TYR A 257 -9.93 18.17 -4.65
C TYR A 257 -9.82 19.00 -5.93
N ALA A 258 -10.26 18.44 -7.06
CA ALA A 258 -10.38 19.17 -8.31
C ALA A 258 -11.55 18.62 -9.13
N VAL A 259 -12.33 19.50 -9.75
CA VAL A 259 -13.53 19.17 -10.54
C VAL A 259 -13.29 19.44 -12.03
N LYS A 260 -13.79 18.58 -12.91
CA LYS A 260 -13.60 18.73 -14.36
C LYS A 260 -14.45 19.87 -14.90
N ASP A 261 -13.84 20.76 -15.67
CA ASP A 261 -14.56 21.87 -16.28
C ASP A 261 -15.58 21.35 -17.32
N GLY A 262 -16.80 21.90 -17.29
CA GLY A 262 -17.91 21.46 -18.14
C GLY A 262 -18.75 20.31 -17.59
N SER A 263 -18.46 19.80 -16.38
CA SER A 263 -19.35 18.88 -15.66
C SER A 263 -20.27 19.68 -14.74
N SER A 264 -21.48 19.99 -15.20
CA SER A 264 -22.50 20.69 -14.40
C SER A 264 -23.02 19.80 -13.26
N SER A 265 -22.91 20.29 -12.02
CA SER A 265 -23.65 19.76 -10.86
C SER A 265 -25.16 19.89 -11.10
N ALA A 266 -25.90 18.79 -10.99
CA ALA A 266 -27.36 18.80 -10.89
C ALA A 266 -27.78 17.99 -9.66
N SER A 267 -28.40 18.66 -8.71
CA SER A 267 -29.12 18.11 -7.57
C SER A 267 -30.56 17.73 -7.96
N THR A 268 -31.24 16.95 -7.09
CA THR A 268 -32.69 16.57 -7.03
C THR A 268 -33.21 15.58 -8.10
N GLY A 269 -34.02 14.54 -7.80
CA GLY A 269 -34.79 14.16 -6.60
C GLY A 269 -35.37 12.72 -6.66
N SER A 270 -35.99 12.32 -5.55
CA SER A 270 -36.44 11.00 -5.05
C SER A 270 -37.34 10.10 -5.91
N SER A 271 -37.26 8.76 -5.75
CA SER A 271 -38.31 7.92 -5.10
C SER A 271 -38.00 6.40 -5.01
N SER A 272 -38.20 5.84 -3.79
CA SER A 272 -38.50 4.45 -3.32
C SER A 272 -37.64 3.26 -3.81
N SER A 273 -37.18 2.28 -3.02
CA SER A 273 -37.25 1.83 -1.61
C SER A 273 -36.41 0.53 -1.57
N SER A 274 -35.39 0.31 -0.73
CA SER A 274 -35.43 -0.28 0.63
C SER A 274 -33.96 -0.57 1.01
N SER A 275 -33.38 -0.37 2.19
CA SER A 275 -33.79 0.13 3.51
C SER A 275 -32.53 0.74 4.16
N SER A 276 -32.69 1.91 4.79
CA SER A 276 -31.66 2.73 5.43
C SER A 276 -31.08 2.18 6.74
N THR A 277 -29.79 2.47 7.00
CA THR A 277 -29.36 2.98 8.32
C THR A 277 -28.24 4.03 8.15
N SER A 278 -28.60 5.30 8.23
CA SER A 278 -27.67 6.43 8.42
C SER A 278 -27.44 6.64 9.91
N ASN A 279 -26.23 6.38 10.42
CA ASN A 279 -25.87 6.79 11.78
C ASN A 279 -25.05 8.09 11.72
N SER A 280 -25.74 9.22 11.87
CA SER A 280 -25.10 10.50 12.23
C SER A 280 -24.53 10.34 13.65
N LYS A 281 -23.19 10.43 13.80
CA LYS A 281 -22.56 10.38 15.12
C LYS A 281 -22.90 11.65 15.88
N THR A 282 -23.59 11.49 16.99
CA THR A 282 -24.02 12.60 17.85
C THR A 282 -22.85 13.24 18.59
N LEU A 283 -22.96 14.53 18.92
CA LEU A 283 -22.05 15.18 19.87
C LEU A 283 -22.43 14.81 21.31
N GLY A 284 -21.55 15.10 22.27
CA GLY A 284 -21.81 14.87 23.70
C GLY A 284 -20.69 14.14 24.42
N THR A 285 -21.01 13.51 25.54
CA THR A 285 -20.03 12.79 26.37
C THR A 285 -19.83 11.37 25.85
N TYR A 286 -18.57 10.98 25.75
CA TYR A 286 -18.14 9.65 25.34
C TYR A 286 -17.12 9.11 26.35
N GLU A 287 -17.09 7.80 26.50
CA GLU A 287 -16.11 7.09 27.32
C GLU A 287 -15.08 6.41 26.41
N VAL A 288 -13.80 6.56 26.75
CA VAL A 288 -12.68 5.94 26.04
C VAL A 288 -12.63 4.44 26.33
N THR A 289 -12.66 3.62 25.29
CA THR A 289 -12.63 2.16 25.41
C THR A 289 -11.26 1.54 25.16
N ALA A 290 -10.33 2.28 24.56
CA ALA A 290 -8.95 1.83 24.38
C ALA A 290 -8.18 1.93 25.70
N SER A 291 -7.30 0.96 25.97
CA SER A 291 -6.34 1.01 27.08
C SER A 291 -5.50 2.28 27.04
N ASP A 292 -5.15 2.70 25.82
CA ASP A 292 -4.28 3.84 25.57
C ASP A 292 -4.63 4.56 24.25
N LEU A 293 -5.29 5.72 24.33
CA LEU A 293 -5.82 6.44 23.18
C LEU A 293 -5.03 7.70 22.85
N SER A 294 -4.28 7.68 21.74
CA SER A 294 -3.45 8.83 21.34
C SER A 294 -4.27 10.07 20.95
N VAL A 295 -3.90 11.22 21.51
CA VAL A 295 -4.43 12.53 21.13
C VAL A 295 -3.58 13.15 20.02
N ARG A 296 -4.22 13.76 19.02
CA ARG A 296 -3.55 14.31 17.82
C ARG A 296 -3.89 15.77 17.57
N THR A 297 -3.06 16.44 16.78
CA THR A 297 -3.27 17.84 16.39
C THR A 297 -4.39 18.04 15.35
N GLY A 298 -4.84 16.97 14.68
CA GLY A 298 -5.90 17.01 13.67
C GLY A 298 -6.57 15.65 13.43
N PRO A 299 -7.67 15.60 12.64
CA PRO A 299 -8.45 14.39 12.41
C PRO A 299 -7.74 13.44 11.45
N GLY A 300 -7.00 12.48 12.00
CA GLY A 300 -6.29 11.47 11.20
C GLY A 300 -5.00 11.00 11.82
N THR A 301 -4.55 9.80 11.45
CA THR A 301 -3.24 9.25 11.86
C THR A 301 -2.05 10.02 11.28
N ASN A 302 -2.26 10.79 10.20
CA ASN A 302 -1.26 11.66 9.58
C ASN A 302 -0.97 12.93 10.39
N TYR A 303 -1.83 13.27 11.36
CA TYR A 303 -1.57 14.37 12.28
C TYR A 303 -0.71 13.88 13.44
N ARG A 304 0.26 14.71 13.82
CA ARG A 304 1.23 14.43 14.88
C ARG A 304 0.52 14.07 16.20
N ARG A 305 1.02 13.03 16.89
CA ARG A 305 0.62 12.73 18.27
C ARG A 305 1.06 13.88 19.18
N LYS A 306 0.15 14.33 20.02
CA LYS A 306 0.47 15.28 21.08
C LYS A 306 1.27 14.54 22.16
N THR A 307 2.23 15.21 22.75
CA THR A 307 2.94 14.71 23.94
C THR A 307 2.17 15.08 25.20
N TYR A 308 2.50 14.44 26.33
CA TYR A 308 1.92 14.77 27.65
C TYR A 308 1.90 16.28 27.91
N SER A 309 3.00 17.00 27.63
CA SER A 309 3.11 18.43 27.88
C SER A 309 2.07 19.27 27.12
N GLU A 310 1.61 18.80 25.96
CA GLU A 310 0.66 19.48 25.08
C GLU A 310 -0.80 19.16 25.40
N LEU A 311 -1.07 18.24 26.33
CA LEU A 311 -2.43 17.90 26.78
C LEU A 311 -3.01 18.97 27.72
N THR A 312 -4.34 19.08 27.76
CA THR A 312 -5.05 19.88 28.77
C THR A 312 -4.81 19.32 30.18
N ALA A 313 -4.99 20.14 31.22
CA ALA A 313 -4.82 19.71 32.61
C ALA A 313 -5.68 18.48 32.96
N ASP A 314 -6.92 18.45 32.46
CA ASP A 314 -7.84 17.33 32.62
C ASP A 314 -7.33 16.06 31.93
N ALA A 315 -6.91 16.15 30.66
CA ALA A 315 -6.36 15.01 29.93
C ALA A 315 -5.05 14.48 30.55
N LYS A 316 -4.23 15.36 31.15
CA LYS A 316 -3.01 14.96 31.89
C LYS A 316 -3.30 14.14 33.15
N ASN A 317 -4.46 14.30 33.77
CA ASN A 317 -4.87 13.49 34.92
C ASN A 317 -5.33 12.09 34.51
N HIS A 318 -5.53 11.88 33.21
CA HIS A 318 -6.00 10.65 32.59
C HIS A 318 -4.97 10.04 31.63
N ASP A 319 -3.71 10.47 31.77
CA ASP A 319 -2.51 9.97 31.08
C ASP A 319 -1.53 9.51 32.17
N TYR A 320 -1.71 8.28 32.66
CA TYR A 320 -1.04 7.78 33.87
C TYR A 320 0.46 7.54 33.68
N ASP A 321 0.88 7.18 32.47
CA ASP A 321 2.27 6.91 32.09
C ASP A 321 2.93 8.09 31.35
N LYS A 322 2.19 9.17 31.09
CA LYS A 322 2.65 10.46 30.58
C LYS A 322 3.21 10.39 29.16
N ASP A 323 2.57 9.60 28.31
CA ASP A 323 3.01 9.36 26.92
C ASP A 323 2.24 10.21 25.88
N GLY A 324 1.23 10.98 26.30
CA GLY A 324 0.35 11.76 25.43
C GLY A 324 -0.95 11.06 25.02
N CYS A 325 -1.27 9.91 25.62
CA CYS A 325 -2.51 9.18 25.42
C CYS A 325 -3.49 9.34 26.60
N ILE A 326 -4.76 9.08 26.33
CA ILE A 326 -5.81 9.07 27.34
C ILE A 326 -6.20 7.62 27.63
N ASN A 327 -6.19 7.23 28.90
CA ASN A 327 -6.45 5.85 29.31
C ASN A 327 -7.94 5.47 29.28
N GLN A 328 -8.19 4.16 29.27
CA GLN A 328 -9.52 3.56 29.28
C GLN A 328 -10.39 4.08 30.44
N GLY A 329 -11.68 4.25 30.17
CA GLY A 329 -12.66 4.73 31.17
C GLY A 329 -12.70 6.26 31.30
N THR A 330 -11.80 6.98 30.64
CA THR A 330 -11.82 8.44 30.64
C THR A 330 -13.04 8.96 29.89
N ARG A 331 -13.76 9.91 30.49
CA ARG A 331 -14.89 10.58 29.84
C ARG A 331 -14.42 11.83 29.11
N VAL A 332 -14.74 11.92 27.84
CA VAL A 332 -14.37 13.03 26.95
C VAL A 332 -15.59 13.63 26.28
N THR A 333 -15.62 14.96 26.17
CA THR A 333 -16.69 15.67 25.45
C THR A 333 -16.32 15.81 23.99
N VAL A 334 -17.07 15.16 23.10
CA VAL A 334 -16.93 15.29 21.65
C VAL A 334 -17.64 16.55 21.18
N LYS A 335 -16.85 17.49 20.65
CA LYS A 335 -17.31 18.80 20.17
C LYS A 335 -17.56 18.84 18.67
N GLU A 336 -16.93 17.94 17.93
CA GLU A 336 -16.93 17.92 16.48
C GLU A 336 -16.57 16.52 15.99
N TRP A 337 -17.19 16.09 14.88
CA TRP A 337 -16.82 14.88 14.16
C TRP A 337 -16.27 15.25 12.79
N SER A 338 -15.13 14.67 12.41
CA SER A 338 -14.59 14.73 11.06
C SER A 338 -14.36 13.31 10.59
N GLY A 339 -15.35 12.79 9.84
CA GLY A 339 -15.45 11.36 9.54
C GLY A 339 -15.52 10.55 10.83
N ASN A 340 -14.53 9.68 11.02
CA ASN A 340 -14.43 8.84 12.21
C ASN A 340 -13.61 9.46 13.36
N TRP A 341 -13.13 10.69 13.22
CA TRP A 341 -12.32 11.36 14.24
C TRP A 341 -13.17 12.31 15.06
N ALA A 342 -13.03 12.22 16.38
CA ALA A 342 -13.70 13.10 17.32
C ALA A 342 -12.74 14.18 17.81
N ARG A 343 -13.20 15.43 17.79
CA ARG A 343 -12.51 16.52 18.47
C ARG A 343 -12.95 16.58 19.93
N ILE A 344 -12.00 16.36 20.82
CA ILE A 344 -12.13 16.51 22.27
C ILE A 344 -11.37 17.79 22.70
N PRO A 345 -11.51 18.28 23.95
CA PRO A 345 -10.82 19.49 24.39
C PRO A 345 -9.30 19.45 24.19
N SER A 346 -8.68 18.29 24.35
CA SER A 346 -7.24 18.11 24.25
C SER A 346 -6.71 17.93 22.82
N GLY A 347 -7.59 17.66 21.84
CA GLY A 347 -7.20 17.43 20.45
C GLY A 347 -8.14 16.46 19.72
N TRP A 348 -7.61 15.72 18.76
CA TRP A 348 -8.37 14.76 17.97
C TRP A 348 -8.03 13.33 18.34
N VAL A 349 -9.05 12.49 18.49
CA VAL A 349 -8.93 11.07 18.84
C VAL A 349 -9.76 10.21 17.88
N SER A 350 -9.40 8.93 17.75
CA SER A 350 -10.19 8.02 16.91
C SER A 350 -11.51 7.69 17.58
N GLY A 351 -12.60 7.85 16.83
CA GLY A 351 -13.95 7.52 17.24
C GLY A 351 -14.26 6.03 17.31
N ASP A 352 -13.38 5.17 16.79
CA ASP A 352 -13.50 3.71 16.96
C ASP A 352 -13.40 3.30 18.44
N TYR A 353 -12.73 4.13 19.24
CA TYR A 353 -12.48 3.89 20.66
C TYR A 353 -13.31 4.78 21.58
N LEU A 354 -14.43 5.30 21.07
CA LEU A 354 -15.36 6.14 21.83
C LEU A 354 -16.73 5.48 21.90
N LYS A 355 -17.18 5.19 23.12
CA LYS A 355 -18.53 4.71 23.41
C LYS A 355 -19.37 5.85 23.98
N LYS A 356 -20.52 6.14 23.38
CA LYS A 356 -21.42 7.20 23.90
C LYS A 356 -21.95 6.80 25.28
N VAL A 357 -21.99 7.75 26.21
CA VAL A 357 -22.51 7.59 27.59
C VAL A 357 -23.66 8.53 27.90
#